data_AF-A0A561WU21-F1
#
_entry.id   AF-A0A561WU21-F1
#
_cell.length_a   1.000
_cell.length_b   1.000
_cell.length_c   1.000
_cell.angle_alpha   90.00
_cell.angle_beta   90.00
_cell.angle_gamma   90.00
#
_symmetry.space_group_name_H-M   'P 1'
#
loop_
_entity.id
_entity.type
_entity.pdbx_description
1 polymer ?
#
loop_
_entity_poly.entity_id
_entity_poly.type
_entity_poly.pdbx_seq_one_letter_code
_entity_poly.pdbx_strand_id
1 'polypeptide(L)'
;MRERTGLTQVEYFVLHESDGDAPLPEIADAWLDNGARSPTVEEAVPALAGALVSLTADGLVEVRRFTSWPAPWNGGATVEGEHLRAEVGGVDPWLPGPARIGLLVARVTEEGGAYL
;
A
#
# COMPACT_ATOMS: atom_id res chain seq x y z
N MET A 1 28.59 7.04 1.73
CA MET A 1 27.27 6.62 1.22
C MET A 1 26.32 6.69 2.41
N ARG A 2 25.19 7.41 2.31
CA ARG A 2 24.28 7.60 3.45
C ARG A 2 23.37 6.37 3.57
N GLU A 3 23.70 5.49 4.51
CA GLU A 3 22.81 4.45 5.03
C GLU A 3 21.74 5.09 5.92
N ARG A 4 20.79 5.79 5.30
CA ARG A 4 19.47 6.09 5.87
C ARG A 4 18.54 5.34 4.94
N THR A 5 18.00 4.20 5.32
CA THR A 5 16.61 4.10 5.76
C THR A 5 16.46 2.73 6.42
N GLY A 6 16.01 2.65 7.68
CA GLY A 6 15.77 1.37 8.37
C GLY A 6 14.60 0.53 7.79
N LEU A 7 14.24 0.78 6.54
CA LEU A 7 13.17 0.12 5.80
C LEU A 7 13.70 -1.13 5.10
N THR A 8 12.92 -2.19 5.14
CA THR A 8 13.12 -3.37 4.31
C THR A 8 12.90 -3.07 2.83
N GLN A 9 13.33 -3.97 1.95
CA GLN A 9 13.11 -3.82 0.50
C GLN A 9 11.62 -3.71 0.14
N VAL A 10 10.75 -4.45 0.84
CA VAL A 10 9.30 -4.43 0.58
C VAL A 10 8.68 -3.13 1.09
N GLU A 11 9.11 -2.63 2.25
CA GLU A 11 8.66 -1.33 2.77
C GLU A 11 9.09 -0.19 1.86
N TYR A 12 10.35 -0.20 1.38
CA TYR A 12 10.79 0.80 0.41
C TYR A 12 9.96 0.74 -0.88
N PHE A 13 9.68 -0.47 -1.38
CA PHE A 13 8.84 -0.65 -2.56
C PHE A 13 7.43 -0.08 -2.36
N VAL A 14 6.74 -0.47 -1.28
CA VAL A 14 5.38 0.01 -1.00
C VAL A 14 5.36 1.52 -0.80
N LEU A 15 6.37 2.08 -0.12
CA LEU A 15 6.50 3.52 0.04
C LEU A 15 6.66 4.23 -1.32
N HIS A 16 7.54 3.73 -2.19
CA HIS A 16 7.78 4.30 -3.51
C HIS A 16 6.54 4.24 -4.41
N GLU A 17 5.87 3.09 -4.46
CA GLU A 17 4.62 2.95 -5.24
C GLU A 17 3.46 3.76 -4.65
N SER A 18 3.56 4.17 -3.38
CA SER A 18 2.60 5.06 -2.74
C SER A 18 2.94 6.55 -2.92
N ASP A 19 3.93 6.90 -3.75
CA ASP A 19 4.24 8.30 -4.12
C ASP A 19 3.16 8.86 -5.06
N GLY A 20 2.00 9.15 -4.47
CA GLY A 20 0.75 9.42 -5.16
C GLY A 20 -0.43 8.76 -4.45
N ASP A 21 -1.60 8.75 -5.10
CA ASP A 21 -2.76 8.05 -4.57
C ASP A 21 -2.83 6.68 -5.24
N ALA A 22 -2.28 5.67 -4.57
CA ALA A 22 -2.07 4.34 -5.14
C ALA A 22 -3.06 3.31 -4.55
N PRO A 23 -4.02 2.81 -5.34
CA PRO A 23 -4.86 1.68 -4.96
C PRO A 23 -4.01 0.44 -4.68
N LEU A 24 -4.36 -0.33 -3.64
CA LEU A 24 -3.63 -1.57 -3.32
C LEU A 24 -3.52 -2.58 -4.48
N PRO A 25 -4.53 -2.74 -5.37
CA PRO A 25 -4.37 -3.60 -6.55
C PRO A 25 -3.28 -3.11 -7.50
N GLU A 26 -3.05 -1.80 -7.61
CA GLU A 26 -2.02 -1.22 -8.48
C GLU A 26 -0.62 -1.45 -7.87
N ILE A 27 -0.48 -1.36 -6.54
CA ILE A 27 0.76 -1.73 -5.82
C ILE A 27 1.08 -3.23 -5.97
N ALA A 28 0.06 -4.09 -5.85
CA ALA A 28 0.24 -5.53 -6.07
C ALA A 28 0.67 -5.82 -7.50
N ASP A 29 -0.01 -5.23 -8.50
CA ASP A 29 0.33 -5.41 -9.92
C ASP A 29 1.78 -5.01 -10.22
N ALA A 30 2.21 -3.85 -9.72
CA ALA A 30 3.59 -3.38 -9.84
C ALA A 30 4.60 -4.37 -9.19
N TRP A 31 4.27 -4.93 -8.02
CA TRP A 31 5.14 -5.92 -7.36
C TRP A 31 5.29 -7.19 -8.19
N LEU A 32 4.20 -7.63 -8.84
CA LEU A 32 4.19 -8.83 -9.68
C LEU A 32 5.00 -8.65 -10.98
N ASP A 33 5.05 -7.44 -11.52
CA ASP A 33 5.81 -7.11 -12.74
C ASP A 33 7.31 -6.90 -12.47
N ASN A 34 7.69 -6.53 -11.24
CA ASN A 34 9.05 -6.09 -10.87
C ASN A 34 10.11 -7.20 -10.71
N GLY A 35 9.86 -8.45 -11.13
CA GLY A 35 10.71 -9.61 -10.79
C GLY A 35 11.02 -10.60 -11.91
N ALA A 36 12.18 -11.29 -11.81
CA ALA A 36 12.54 -12.41 -12.70
C ALA A 36 11.63 -13.65 -12.51
N ARG A 37 10.92 -13.70 -11.38
CA ARG A 37 9.85 -14.64 -11.06
C ARG A 37 8.71 -13.82 -10.48
N SER A 38 7.58 -13.75 -11.18
CA SER A 38 6.37 -13.12 -10.67
C SER A 38 5.70 -14.06 -9.66
N PRO A 39 5.65 -13.72 -8.36
CA PRO A 39 4.89 -14.51 -7.38
C PRO A 39 3.39 -14.46 -7.72
N THR A 40 2.56 -15.31 -7.11
CA THR A 40 1.11 -15.07 -7.14
C THR A 40 0.75 -13.92 -6.19
N VAL A 41 -0.45 -13.34 -6.34
CA VAL A 41 -0.96 -12.35 -5.38
C VAL A 41 -0.98 -12.94 -3.97
N GLU A 42 -1.43 -14.19 -3.81
CA GLU A 42 -1.50 -14.89 -2.51
C GLU A 42 -0.12 -15.00 -1.84
N GLU A 43 0.95 -15.19 -2.62
CA GLU A 43 2.32 -15.24 -2.11
C GLU A 43 2.86 -13.85 -1.76
N ALA A 44 2.42 -12.79 -2.46
CA ALA A 44 2.87 -11.42 -2.24
C ALA A 44 2.17 -10.74 -1.05
N VAL A 45 0.89 -11.04 -0.83
CA VAL A 45 0.04 -10.37 0.17
C VAL A 45 0.66 -10.31 1.57
N PRO A 46 1.21 -11.40 2.16
CA PRO A 46 1.77 -11.33 3.50
C PRO A 46 2.90 -10.30 3.63
N ALA A 47 3.73 -10.15 2.60
CA ALA A 47 4.85 -9.21 2.60
C ALA A 47 4.36 -7.77 2.39
N LEU A 48 3.49 -7.55 1.40
CA LEU A 48 2.95 -6.22 1.09
C LEU A 48 2.06 -5.68 2.23
N ALA A 49 1.21 -6.54 2.80
CA ALA A 49 0.38 -6.23 3.96
C ALA A 49 1.22 -5.87 5.18
N GLY A 50 2.27 -6.66 5.47
CA GLY A 50 3.19 -6.37 6.56
C GLY A 50 3.89 -5.03 6.39
N ALA A 51 4.42 -4.76 5.19
CA ALA A 51 5.07 -3.49 4.87
C ALA A 51 4.13 -2.29 5.02
N LEU A 52 2.92 -2.37 4.46
CA LEU A 52 1.94 -1.28 4.53
C LEU A 52 1.53 -0.97 5.97
N VAL A 53 1.34 -2.02 6.80
CA VAL A 53 1.02 -1.87 8.22
C VAL A 53 2.18 -1.22 8.99
N SER A 54 3.42 -1.63 8.75
CA SER A 54 4.61 -1.01 9.37
C SER A 54 4.74 0.46 8.99
N LEU A 55 4.68 0.77 7.69
CA LEU A 55 4.79 2.13 7.18
C LEU A 55 3.68 3.04 7.72
N THR A 56 2.46 2.52 7.87
CA THR A 56 1.36 3.28 8.47
C THR A 56 1.57 3.49 9.96
N ALA A 57 2.07 2.49 10.68
CA ALA A 57 2.39 2.61 12.11
C ALA A 57 3.52 3.63 12.38
N ASP A 58 4.47 3.74 11.46
CA ASP A 58 5.56 4.72 11.49
C ASP A 58 5.14 6.09 10.93
N GLY A 59 3.89 6.26 10.50
CA GLY A 59 3.38 7.52 9.96
C GLY A 59 3.91 7.90 8.57
N LEU A 60 4.55 6.98 7.85
CA LEU A 60 5.17 7.22 6.54
C LEU A 60 4.17 7.09 5.39
N VAL A 61 3.11 6.30 5.59
CA VAL A 61 2.02 6.10 4.64
C VAL A 61 0.69 6.27 5.35
N GLU A 62 -0.28 6.88 4.69
CA GLU A 62 -1.68 6.89 5.13
C GLU A 62 -2.51 6.01 4.18
N VAL A 63 -3.37 5.17 4.75
CA VAL A 63 -4.31 4.35 3.98
C VAL A 63 -5.73 4.83 4.20
N ARG A 64 -6.46 5.01 3.10
CA ARG A 64 -7.88 5.38 3.13
C ARG A 64 -8.72 4.44 2.30
N ARG A 65 -9.95 4.22 2.76
CA ARG A 65 -10.99 3.49 2.06
C ARG A 65 -11.90 4.43 1.30
N PHE A 66 -12.11 4.15 0.02
CA PHE A 66 -12.98 4.92 -0.86
C PHE A 66 -14.18 4.10 -1.29
N THR A 67 -15.39 4.64 -1.12
CA THR A 67 -16.62 4.02 -1.62
C THR A 67 -16.67 3.98 -3.14
N SER A 68 -16.01 4.92 -3.81
CA SER A 68 -15.82 4.96 -5.26
C SER A 68 -14.49 5.63 -5.59
N TRP A 69 -13.75 5.09 -6.55
CA TRP A 69 -12.47 5.62 -7.01
C TRP A 69 -12.45 5.81 -8.54
N PRO A 70 -11.87 6.89 -9.09
CA PRO A 70 -11.13 7.96 -8.41
C PRO A 70 -12.02 8.96 -7.65
N ALA A 71 -11.49 9.49 -6.54
CA ALA A 71 -12.13 10.52 -5.73
C ALA A 71 -11.08 11.42 -5.06
N PRO A 72 -11.43 12.65 -4.62
CA PRO A 72 -10.52 13.48 -3.84
C PRO A 72 -10.11 12.77 -2.53
N TRP A 73 -8.84 12.86 -2.12
CA TRP A 73 -8.31 12.16 -0.94
C TRP A 73 -9.13 12.36 0.34
N ASN A 74 -9.64 13.58 0.55
CA ASN A 74 -10.45 13.95 1.70
C ASN A 74 -11.84 13.29 1.72
N GLY A 75 -12.23 12.61 0.64
CA GLY A 75 -13.46 11.81 0.56
C GLY A 75 -13.29 10.35 1.04
N GLY A 76 -12.06 9.91 1.33
CA GLY A 76 -11.78 8.58 1.87
C GLY A 76 -11.83 8.54 3.39
N ALA A 77 -12.20 7.40 3.96
CA ALA A 77 -12.14 7.16 5.39
C ALA A 77 -10.78 6.55 5.76
N THR A 78 -10.07 7.13 6.73
CA THR A 78 -8.79 6.60 7.22
C THR A 78 -8.95 5.19 7.79
N VAL A 79 -8.04 4.30 7.43
CA VAL A 79 -7.97 2.90 7.89
C VAL A 79 -6.60 2.70 8.53
N GLU A 80 -6.59 2.39 9.83
CA GLU A 80 -5.36 2.33 10.62
C GLU A 80 -5.37 1.17 11.63
N GLY A 81 -4.21 0.92 12.25
CA GLY A 81 -4.07 -0.01 13.36
C GLY A 81 -4.53 -1.44 13.06
N GLU A 82 -5.35 -2.01 13.94
CA GLU A 82 -5.88 -3.36 13.77
C GLU A 82 -6.89 -3.46 12.61
N HIS A 83 -7.60 -2.38 12.29
CA HIS A 83 -8.54 -2.39 11.18
C HIS A 83 -7.80 -2.53 9.85
N LEU A 84 -6.70 -1.78 9.69
CA LEU A 84 -5.82 -1.91 8.54
C LEU A 84 -5.29 -3.34 8.42
N ARG A 85 -4.73 -3.90 9.51
CA ARG A 85 -4.23 -5.29 9.52
C ARG A 85 -5.28 -6.30 9.08
N ALA A 86 -6.52 -6.15 9.55
CA ALA A 86 -7.60 -7.05 9.21
C ALA A 86 -8.02 -6.91 7.74
N GLU A 87 -8.11 -5.68 7.22
CA GLU A 87 -8.49 -5.47 5.82
C GLU A 87 -7.38 -5.97 4.87
N VAL A 88 -6.13 -5.55 5.05
CA VAL A 88 -5.04 -5.82 4.10
C VAL A 88 -4.44 -7.21 4.23
N GLY A 89 -4.75 -7.94 5.30
CA GLY A 89 -4.35 -9.33 5.47
C GLY A 89 -5.11 -10.32 4.57
N GLY A 90 -6.26 -9.92 4.01
CA GLY A 90 -6.99 -10.68 3.00
C GLY A 90 -6.42 -10.45 1.60
N VAL A 91 -6.67 -11.38 0.68
CA VAL A 91 -6.25 -11.25 -0.74
C VAL A 91 -7.15 -10.29 -1.52
N ASP A 92 -8.45 -10.24 -1.19
CA ASP A 92 -9.45 -9.45 -1.91
C ASP A 92 -9.10 -7.96 -2.15
N PRO A 93 -8.55 -7.19 -1.19
CA PRO A 93 -8.20 -5.78 -1.42
C PRO A 93 -7.07 -5.57 -2.42
N TRP A 94 -6.28 -6.62 -2.71
CA TRP A 94 -5.14 -6.58 -3.62
C TRP A 94 -5.50 -7.07 -5.02
N LEU A 95 -6.70 -7.62 -5.22
CA LEU A 95 -7.14 -8.10 -6.52
C LEU A 95 -7.71 -6.95 -7.36
N PRO A 96 -7.46 -6.95 -8.68
CA PRO A 96 -8.10 -6.02 -9.59
C PRO A 96 -9.62 -6.28 -9.61
N GLY A 97 -10.41 -5.33 -9.11
CA GLY A 97 -11.86 -5.40 -9.12
C GLY A 97 -12.44 -4.71 -10.36
N PRO A 98 -13.51 -5.28 -10.98
CA PRO A 98 -14.22 -4.60 -12.08
C PRO A 98 -14.94 -3.32 -11.61
N ALA A 99 -15.20 -3.21 -10.30
CA ALA A 99 -15.77 -2.04 -9.66
C ALA A 99 -14.73 -1.43 -8.72
N ARG A 100 -14.39 -0.16 -8.96
CA ARG A 100 -13.54 0.67 -8.09
C ARG A 100 -14.30 1.11 -6.83
N ILE A 101 -14.97 0.17 -6.15
CA ILE A 101 -15.84 0.38 -4.99
C ILE A 101 -15.19 -0.22 -3.76
N GLY A 102 -15.14 0.54 -2.67
CA GLY A 102 -14.57 0.08 -1.40
C GLY A 102 -13.05 -0.12 -1.43
N LEU A 103 -12.35 0.50 -2.38
CA LEU A 103 -10.90 0.35 -2.56
C LEU A 103 -10.12 0.97 -1.42
N LEU A 104 -9.07 0.28 -1.00
CA LEU A 104 -8.02 0.84 -0.17
C LEU A 104 -6.99 1.51 -1.07
N VAL A 105 -6.62 2.72 -0.71
CA VAL A 105 -5.66 3.56 -1.42
C VAL A 105 -4.63 4.04 -0.41
N ALA A 106 -3.36 3.79 -0.71
CA ALA A 106 -2.22 4.25 0.05
C ALA A 106 -1.70 5.57 -0.53
N ARG A 107 -1.19 6.43 0.35
CA ARG A 107 -0.53 7.67 -0.02
C ARG A 107 0.63 7.95 0.94
N VAL A 108 1.77 8.33 0.39
CA VAL A 108 2.93 8.83 1.14
C VAL A 108 2.55 10.10 1.91
N THR A 109 2.92 10.13 3.19
CA THR A 109 2.80 11.34 4.03
C THR A 109 3.98 12.27 3.79
N GLU A 110 3.94 13.50 4.35
CA GLU A 110 5.11 14.39 4.31
C GLU A 110 6.36 13.76 4.94
N GLU A 111 6.18 12.95 5.99
CA GLU A 111 7.27 12.22 6.65
C GLU A 111 7.81 11.09 5.77
N GLY A 112 6.92 10.34 5.11
CA GLY A 112 7.31 9.32 4.14
C GLY A 112 8.05 9.88 2.93
N GLY A 113 7.67 11.07 2.47
CA GLY A 113 8.33 11.73 1.33
C GLY A 113 9.80 12.08 1.59
N ALA A 114 10.24 12.15 2.85
CA ALA A 114 11.65 12.36 3.18
C ALA A 114 12.56 11.14 2.91
N TYR A 115 11.95 9.99 2.58
CA TYR A 115 12.63 8.71 2.33
C TYR A 115 12.67 8.34 0.84
N LEU A 116 12.07 9.16 -0.03
CA LEU A 116 12.05 9.04 -1.49
C LEU A 116 13.07 9.99 -2.15
#